data_AF-A0A7C4B9F4-F1
#
_entry.id   AF-A0A7C4B9F4-F1
#
_cell.length_a   1.000
_cell.length_b   1.000
_cell.length_c   1.000
_cell.angle_alpha   90.00
_cell.angle_beta   90.00
_cell.angle_gamma   90.00
#
_symmetry.space_group_name_H-M   'P 1'
#
loop_
_entity.id
_entity.type
_entity.pdbx_description
1 polymer ?
#
loop_
_entity_poly.entity_id
_entity_poly.type
_entity_poly.pdbx_seq_one_letter_code
_entity_poly.pdbx_strand_id
1 'polypeptide(L)'
;MCNPNKPSATVLREKEVEELGEAARRAGVVLVFDEVYWGSELSGDRPSALEIAGKDVAVSVCGLSEVYGMPGLRLGWLAGRRELVERAWAVKDYVSIAPSVLSGRVTSAVLTQDNVRKLRSRAGRL
;
A
#
# COMPACT_ATOMS: atom_id res chain seq x y z
N MET A 1 -2.18 -3.04 9.96
CA MET A 1 -2.29 -4.46 9.61
C MET A 1 -1.55 -4.68 8.31
N CYS A 2 -0.62 -5.64 8.25
CA CYS A 2 0.06 -6.02 7.01
C CYS A 2 -0.81 -7.05 6.28
N ASN A 3 -1.00 -6.93 4.96
CA ASN A 3 -1.86 -7.84 4.21
C ASN A 3 -1.29 -8.16 2.82
N PRO A 4 -0.72 -9.37 2.60
CA PRO A 4 -0.50 -10.48 3.54
C PRO A 4 0.23 -10.13 4.85
N ASN A 5 -0.17 -10.76 5.95
CA ASN A 5 0.40 -10.50 7.28
C ASN A 5 1.77 -11.15 7.46
N LYS A 6 2.72 -10.42 8.05
CA LYS A 6 4.01 -10.96 8.49
C LYS A 6 3.97 -11.17 10.02
N PRO A 7 4.34 -12.34 10.57
CA PRO A 7 4.99 -13.51 9.95
C PRO A 7 4.03 -14.62 9.48
N SER A 8 2.72 -14.51 9.73
CA SER A 8 1.77 -15.63 9.53
C SER A 8 1.40 -15.92 8.07
N ALA A 9 1.84 -15.07 7.13
CA ALA A 9 1.46 -15.07 5.72
C ALA A 9 -0.07 -15.03 5.47
N THR A 10 -0.85 -14.65 6.48
CA THR A 10 -2.32 -14.66 6.39
C THR A 10 -2.81 -13.52 5.51
N VAL A 11 -3.61 -13.84 4.51
CA VAL A 11 -4.28 -12.86 3.65
C VAL A 11 -5.71 -12.65 4.18
N LEU A 12 -6.10 -11.40 4.40
CA LEU A 12 -7.48 -11.07 4.77
C LEU A 12 -8.38 -11.25 3.55
N ARG A 13 -9.51 -11.95 3.74
CA ARG A 13 -10.60 -12.02 2.77
C ARG A 13 -11.32 -10.68 2.71
N GLU A 14 -11.94 -10.37 1.57
CA GLU A 14 -12.65 -9.10 1.38
C GLU A 14 -13.69 -8.85 2.48
N LYS A 15 -14.50 -9.86 2.80
CA LYS A 15 -15.48 -9.79 3.90
C LYS A 15 -14.86 -9.46 5.27
N GLU A 16 -13.65 -9.96 5.55
CA GLU A 16 -12.96 -9.64 6.81
C GLU A 16 -12.49 -8.18 6.83
N VAL A 17 -12.08 -7.64 5.68
CA VAL A 17 -11.73 -6.23 5.53
C VAL A 17 -12.97 -5.33 5.68
N GLU A 18 -14.11 -5.73 5.13
CA GLU A 18 -15.40 -5.04 5.33
C GLU A 18 -15.80 -5.02 6.80
N GLU A 19 -15.77 -6.17 7.47
CA GLU A 19 -16.12 -6.29 8.90
C GLU A 19 -15.20 -5.43 9.78
N LEU A 20 -13.90 -5.38 9.46
CA LEU A 20 -12.93 -4.49 10.11
C LEU A 20 -13.28 -3.02 9.86
N GLY A 21 -13.61 -2.64 8.63
CA GLY A 21 -14.03 -1.27 8.29
C GLY A 21 -15.25 -0.82 9.09
N GLU A 22 -16.26 -1.69 9.21
CA GLU A 22 -17.46 -1.41 10.00
C GLU A 22 -17.17 -1.33 11.51
N ALA A 23 -16.29 -2.19 12.03
CA ALA A 23 -15.82 -2.10 13.41
C ALA A 23 -15.07 -0.79 13.67
N ALA A 24 -14.19 -0.38 12.75
CA ALA A 24 -13.43 0.86 12.85
C ALA A 24 -14.34 2.08 12.84
N ARG A 25 -15.39 2.06 11.99
CA ARG A 25 -16.41 3.11 11.94
C ARG A 25 -17.14 3.26 13.28
N ARG A 26 -17.57 2.15 13.88
CA ARG A 26 -18.25 2.15 15.19
C ARG A 26 -17.33 2.65 16.31
N ALA A 27 -16.05 2.32 16.25
CA ALA A 27 -15.06 2.71 17.25
C ALA A 27 -14.47 4.12 17.03
N GLY A 28 -14.74 4.75 15.89
CA GLY A 28 -14.17 6.06 15.54
C GLY A 28 -12.66 6.03 15.33
N VAL A 29 -12.11 4.91 14.88
CA VAL A 29 -10.67 4.72 14.65
C VAL A 29 -10.34 4.61 13.16
N VAL A 30 -9.08 4.81 12.82
CA VAL A 30 -8.55 4.66 11.45
C VAL A 30 -7.70 3.41 11.38
N LEU A 31 -8.02 2.54 10.41
CA LEU A 31 -7.22 1.37 10.06
C LEU A 31 -6.05 1.80 9.17
N VAL A 32 -4.86 1.30 9.49
CA VAL A 32 -3.68 1.45 8.62
C VAL A 32 -3.39 0.09 8.01
N PHE A 33 -3.52 -0.03 6.70
CA PHE A 33 -3.16 -1.23 5.94
C PHE A 33 -1.76 -1.05 5.35
N ASP A 34 -0.84 -1.93 5.74
CA ASP A 34 0.45 -2.08 5.09
C ASP A 34 0.28 -3.09 3.95
N GLU A 35 0.31 -2.55 2.73
CA GLU A 35 0.07 -3.25 1.49
C GLU A 35 1.36 -3.36 0.67
N VAL A 36 2.52 -3.47 1.33
CA VAL A 36 3.82 -3.68 0.66
C VAL A 36 3.85 -4.90 -0.26
N TYR A 37 2.96 -5.87 -0.05
CA TYR A 37 2.78 -7.09 -0.87
C TYR A 37 1.61 -7.01 -1.87
N TRP A 38 0.92 -5.87 -1.97
CA TRP A 38 -0.21 -5.75 -2.91
C TRP A 38 0.28 -5.76 -4.37
N GLY A 39 -0.22 -6.72 -5.15
CA GLY A 39 0.26 -7.02 -6.50
C GLY A 39 1.21 -8.22 -6.58
N SER A 40 1.48 -8.93 -5.47
CA SER A 40 2.24 -10.19 -5.48
C SER A 40 1.36 -11.43 -5.28
N GLU A 41 0.07 -11.34 -5.60
CA GLU A 41 -0.87 -12.44 -5.48
C GLU A 41 -0.49 -13.57 -6.46
N LEU A 42 -0.61 -14.83 -6.01
CA LEU A 42 -0.31 -16.01 -6.84
C LEU A 42 -1.39 -16.28 -7.90
N SER A 43 -2.63 -15.84 -7.63
CA SER A 43 -3.74 -15.98 -8.56
C SER A 43 -4.74 -14.82 -8.41
N GLY A 44 -5.18 -14.30 -9.55
CA GLY A 44 -6.11 -13.18 -9.62
C GLY A 44 -5.51 -11.83 -9.22
N ASP A 45 -6.22 -10.75 -9.55
CA ASP A 45 -5.98 -9.44 -8.96
C ASP A 45 -6.87 -9.30 -7.73
N ARG A 46 -6.37 -8.63 -6.68
CA ARG A 46 -7.20 -8.23 -5.53
C ARG A 46 -7.36 -6.71 -5.45
N PRO A 47 -8.53 -6.22 -5.02
CA PRO A 47 -8.68 -4.81 -4.66
C PRO A 47 -7.82 -4.47 -3.43
N SER A 48 -7.45 -3.20 -3.31
CA SER A 48 -6.76 -2.71 -2.10
C SER A 48 -7.68 -2.81 -0.89
N ALA A 49 -7.11 -3.07 0.30
CA ALA A 49 -7.87 -3.01 1.55
C ALA A 49 -8.51 -1.62 1.78
N LEU A 50 -7.92 -0.56 1.23
CA LEU A 50 -8.51 0.79 1.24
C LEU A 50 -9.79 0.88 0.39
N GLU A 51 -9.82 0.20 -0.75
CA GLU A 51 -10.99 0.16 -1.65
C GLU A 51 -12.15 -0.57 -0.99
N ILE A 52 -11.87 -1.65 -0.25
CA ILE A 52 -12.87 -2.44 0.46
C ILE A 52 -13.36 -1.73 1.74
N ALA A 53 -12.43 -1.34 2.64
CA ALA A 53 -12.81 -0.75 3.93
C ALA A 53 -13.33 0.69 3.80
N GLY A 54 -12.94 1.40 2.74
CA GLY A 54 -13.31 2.79 2.48
C GLY A 54 -12.36 3.80 3.13
N LYS A 55 -12.06 4.87 2.37
CA LYS A 55 -11.11 5.94 2.76
C LYS A 55 -11.47 6.72 4.02
N ASP A 56 -12.71 6.63 4.50
CA ASP A 56 -13.17 7.35 5.68
C ASP A 56 -12.64 6.74 6.97
N VAL A 57 -12.35 5.43 6.95
CA VAL A 57 -11.93 4.64 8.11
C VAL A 57 -10.61 3.90 7.86
N ALA A 58 -9.99 4.07 6.70
CA ALA A 58 -8.78 3.36 6.32
C ALA A 58 -7.75 4.24 5.58
N VAL A 59 -6.49 3.86 5.73
CA VAL A 59 -5.32 4.36 5.00
C VAL A 59 -4.53 3.16 4.51
N SER A 60 -4.09 3.17 3.25
CA SER A 60 -3.15 2.19 2.69
C SER A 60 -1.75 2.79 2.57
N VAL A 61 -0.75 2.01 2.94
CA VAL A 61 0.68 2.32 2.82
C VAL A 61 1.32 1.24 1.95
N CYS A 62 2.04 1.64 0.91
CA CYS A 62 2.70 0.71 -0.01
C CYS A 62 4.04 1.29 -0.47
N GLY A 63 4.87 0.48 -1.11
CA GLY A 63 6.16 0.90 -1.61
C GLY A 63 6.83 -0.08 -2.55
N LEU A 64 8.08 0.22 -2.90
CA LEU A 64 8.80 -0.49 -3.96
C LEU A 64 9.65 -1.66 -3.48
N SER A 65 9.69 -1.93 -2.17
CA SER A 65 10.64 -2.88 -1.58
C SER A 65 10.40 -4.32 -2.01
N GLU A 66 9.15 -4.80 -1.92
CA GLU A 66 8.83 -6.23 -2.08
C GLU A 66 8.38 -6.53 -3.52
N VAL A 67 7.16 -6.11 -3.91
CA VAL A 67 6.60 -6.44 -5.24
C VAL A 67 7.48 -5.96 -6.39
N TYR A 68 8.15 -4.82 -6.21
CA TYR A 68 8.96 -4.20 -7.26
C TYR A 68 10.46 -4.53 -7.12
N GLY A 69 10.89 -5.16 -6.03
CA GLY A 69 12.28 -5.56 -5.81
C GLY A 69 13.27 -4.40 -5.74
N MET A 70 12.83 -3.21 -5.30
CA MET A 70 13.65 -1.98 -5.28
C MET A 70 13.72 -1.34 -3.88
N PRO A 71 14.14 -2.08 -2.83
CA PRO A 71 14.22 -1.55 -1.47
C PRO A 71 15.21 -0.39 -1.33
N GLY A 72 16.23 -0.33 -2.20
CA GLY A 72 17.25 0.72 -2.21
C GLY A 72 16.75 2.11 -2.63
N LEU A 73 15.60 2.20 -3.32
CA LEU A 73 15.03 3.49 -3.73
C LEU A 73 14.45 4.28 -2.56
N ARG A 74 14.12 3.60 -1.45
CA ARG A 74 13.53 4.19 -0.23
C ARG A 74 12.28 5.03 -0.54
N LEU A 75 11.45 4.52 -1.45
CA LEU A 75 10.24 5.18 -1.93
C LEU A 75 9.00 4.34 -1.69
N GLY A 76 7.95 5.04 -1.24
CA GLY A 76 6.63 4.52 -0.99
C GLY A 76 5.61 5.65 -1.00
N TRP A 77 4.34 5.28 -0.82
CA TRP A 77 3.22 6.19 -0.84
C TRP A 77 2.20 5.81 0.22
N LEU A 78 1.33 6.78 0.52
CA LEU A 78 0.22 6.65 1.44
C LEU A 78 -1.04 7.15 0.73
N ALA A 79 -2.11 6.36 0.77
CA ALA A 79 -3.40 6.67 0.17
C ALA A 79 -4.50 6.61 1.25
N GLY A 80 -5.38 7.60 1.26
CA GLY A 80 -6.45 7.69 2.26
C GLY A 80 -7.25 9.00 2.13
N ARG A 81 -8.05 9.34 3.14
CA ARG A 81 -8.74 10.65 3.19
C ARG A 81 -7.75 11.81 3.08
N ARG A 82 -8.06 12.79 2.25
CA ARG A 82 -7.24 13.98 1.98
C ARG A 82 -6.66 14.61 3.25
N GLU A 83 -7.50 14.87 4.25
CA GLU A 83 -7.07 15.46 5.52
C GLU A 83 -5.98 14.65 6.22
N LEU A 84 -6.09 13.32 6.25
CA LEU A 84 -5.08 12.45 6.84
C LEU A 84 -3.79 12.45 6.02
N VAL A 85 -3.90 12.45 4.69
CA VAL A 85 -2.74 12.54 3.79
C VAL A 85 -2.01 13.86 3.97
N GLU A 86 -2.72 14.98 4.07
CA GLU A 86 -2.13 16.31 4.31
C GLU A 86 -1.42 16.39 5.67
N ARG A 87 -1.99 15.79 6.72
CA ARG A 87 -1.33 15.70 8.03
C ARG A 87 -0.07 14.82 7.99
N ALA A 88 -0.13 13.68 7.30
CA ALA A 88 1.03 12.82 7.11
C ALA A 88 2.13 13.52 6.29
N TRP A 89 1.73 14.33 5.30
CA TRP A 89 2.65 15.14 4.52
C TRP A 89 3.35 16.19 5.40
N ALA A 90 2.62 16.94 6.22
CA ALA A 90 3.23 17.92 7.13
C ALA A 90 4.30 17.29 8.05
N VAL A 91 4.03 16.09 8.59
CA VAL A 91 5.01 15.33 9.38
C VAL A 91 6.21 14.91 8.52
N LYS A 92 5.97 14.39 7.31
CA LYS A 92 7.03 13.99 6.39
C LYS A 92 7.93 15.17 6.02
N ASP A 93 7.37 16.34 5.78
CA ASP A 93 8.12 17.55 5.44
C ASP A 93 9.02 17.98 6.60
N TYR A 94 8.53 17.89 7.83
CA TYR A 94 9.33 18.16 9.03
C TYR A 94 10.46 17.14 9.25
N VAL A 95 10.18 15.84 9.07
CA VAL A 95 11.13 14.77 9.40
C VAL A 95 12.16 14.51 8.30
N SER A 96 11.75 14.61 7.05
CA SER A 96 12.55 14.14 5.90
C SER A 96 12.52 15.06 4.68
N ILE A 97 11.69 16.11 4.71
CA ILE A 97 11.46 17.05 3.60
C ILE A 97 10.96 16.32 2.36
N ALA A 98 11.87 15.78 1.54
CA ALA A 98 11.56 15.15 0.27
C ALA A 98 12.37 13.87 0.07
N PRO A 99 11.82 12.88 -0.64
CA PRO A 99 12.63 11.77 -1.11
C PRO A 99 13.66 12.24 -2.15
N SER A 100 14.67 11.41 -2.41
CA SER A 100 15.68 11.67 -3.44
C SER A 100 15.03 11.89 -4.81
N VAL A 101 15.42 12.97 -5.49
CA VAL A 101 14.99 13.28 -6.87
C VAL A 101 15.39 12.15 -7.82
N LEU A 102 16.58 11.56 -7.63
CA LEU A 102 17.04 10.43 -8.44
C LEU A 102 16.14 9.21 -8.23
N SER A 103 15.83 8.88 -6.97
CA SER A 103 14.90 7.79 -6.67
C SER A 103 13.53 8.06 -7.31
N GLY A 104 13.03 9.30 -7.23
CA GLY A 104 11.75 9.69 -7.83
C GLY A 104 11.71 9.51 -9.35
N ARG A 105 12.80 9.88 -10.05
CA ARG A 105 12.93 9.67 -11.50
C ARG A 105 12.93 8.19 -11.87
N VAL A 106 13.68 7.37 -11.15
CA VAL A 106 13.70 5.91 -11.37
C VAL A 106 12.32 5.32 -11.12
N THR A 107 11.67 5.69 -10.02
CA THR A 107 10.32 5.25 -9.69
C THR A 107 9.31 5.62 -10.76
N SER A 108 9.37 6.84 -11.32
CA SER A 108 8.49 7.25 -12.41
C SER A 108 8.65 6.40 -13.66
N ALA A 109 9.87 5.93 -13.96
CA ALA A 109 10.10 5.02 -15.09
C ALA A 109 9.59 3.59 -14.79
N VAL A 110 9.68 3.16 -13.53
CA VAL A 110 9.28 1.81 -13.08
C VAL A 110 7.78 1.66 -12.94
N LEU A 111 7.07 2.69 -12.46
CA LEU A 111 5.63 2.64 -12.20
C LEU A 111 4.76 2.93 -13.44
N THR A 112 5.31 2.79 -14.65
CA THR A 112 4.49 2.81 -15.87
C THR A 112 3.58 1.59 -15.92
N GLN A 113 2.38 1.70 -16.49
CA GLN A 113 1.40 0.60 -16.51
C GLN A 113 1.98 -0.70 -17.09
N ASP A 114 2.78 -0.58 -18.16
CA ASP A 114 3.44 -1.73 -18.78
C ASP A 114 4.46 -2.39 -17.86
N ASN A 115 5.26 -1.61 -17.14
CA ASN A 115 6.26 -2.14 -16.23
C ASN A 115 5.61 -2.75 -14.99
N VAL A 116 4.59 -2.11 -14.41
CA VAL A 116 3.81 -2.65 -13.29
C VAL A 116 3.21 -4.00 -13.68
N ARG A 117 2.58 -4.11 -14.86
CA ARG A 117 2.01 -5.37 -15.36
C ARG A 117 3.07 -6.44 -15.52
N LYS A 118 4.22 -6.12 -16.13
CA LYS A 118 5.34 -7.05 -16.29
C LYS A 118 5.88 -7.53 -14.95
N LEU A 119 6.07 -6.63 -13.98
CA LEU A 119 6.62 -6.94 -12.66
C LEU A 119 5.65 -7.81 -11.85
N ARG A 120 4.35 -7.47 -11.81
CA ARG A 120 3.32 -8.28 -11.13
C ARG A 120 3.18 -9.68 -11.75
N SER A 121 3.31 -9.80 -13.07
CA SER A 121 3.29 -11.11 -13.76
C SER A 121 4.46 -12.05 -13.41
N ARG A 122 5.49 -11.57 -12.70
CA ARG A 122 6.59 -12.43 -12.21
C ARG A 122 6.18 -13.21 -10.97
N ALA A 123 5.31 -12.63 -10.13
CA ALA A 123 4.86 -13.28 -8.89
C ALA A 123 4.06 -14.56 -9.19
N GLY A 124 3.19 -14.55 -10.21
CA GLY A 124 2.41 -15.73 -10.62
C GLY A 124 3.17 -16.78 -11.44
N ARG A 125 4.50 -16.68 -11.56
CA ARG A 125 5.36 -17.66 -12.30
C ARG A 125 6.20 -18.55 -11.39
N LEU A 126 6.13 -18.35 -10.08
CA LEU A 126 6.75 -19.19 -9.06
C LEU A 126 5.74 -20.19 -8.53
#